data_AF-A0A6N6Z5W0-F1
#
_entry.id   AF-A0A6N6Z5W0-F1
#
_cell.length_a   1.000
_cell.length_b   1.000
_cell.length_c   1.000
_cell.angle_alpha   90.00
_cell.angle_beta   90.00
_cell.angle_gamma   90.00
#
_symmetry.space_group_name_H-M   'P 1'
#
loop_
_entity.id
_entity.type
_entity.pdbx_description
1 polymer ?
#
loop_
_entity_poly.entity_id
_entity_poly.type
_entity_poly.pdbx_seq_one_letter_code
_entity_poly.pdbx_strand_id
1 'polypeptide(L)'
;MGMKTWHLSKIVWMRATNLLLYLGFCFLAGTGLLLIFRLPPHSRQATVFGLTRHEWGDWHQWAAYLVMALIVLHLVQNRAWLQKVAAQKHAWRWVAGLGVGLGLVAGIPLLP
;
A
#
# COMPACT_ATOMS: atom_id res chain seq x y z
N MET A 1 31.88 -4.77 -20.09
CA MET A 1 30.73 -3.88 -20.37
C MET A 1 29.41 -4.30 -19.69
N GLY A 2 29.24 -5.55 -19.23
CA GLY A 2 27.96 -6.07 -18.69
C GLY A 2 27.62 -5.80 -17.21
N MET A 3 28.58 -5.48 -16.34
CA MET A 3 28.29 -5.19 -14.92
C MET A 3 27.53 -3.86 -14.74
N LYS A 4 27.88 -2.83 -15.52
CA LYS A 4 27.31 -1.48 -15.39
C LYS A 4 25.83 -1.46 -15.80
N THR A 5 25.44 -2.24 -16.82
CA THR A 5 24.05 -2.33 -17.31
C THR A 5 23.14 -3.04 -16.31
N TRP A 6 23.63 -4.06 -15.61
CA TRP A 6 22.89 -4.79 -14.58
C TRP A 6 22.58 -3.93 -13.34
N HIS A 7 23.53 -3.09 -12.91
CA HIS A 7 23.30 -2.18 -11.79
C HIS A 7 22.31 -1.06 -12.14
N LEU A 8 22.38 -0.53 -13.36
CA LEU A 8 21.44 0.49 -13.83
C LEU A 8 20.00 -0.04 -13.91
N SER A 9 19.81 -1.24 -14.46
CA SER A 9 18.47 -1.84 -14.55
C SER A 9 17.86 -2.08 -13.17
N LYS A 10 18.65 -2.60 -12.22
CA LYS A 10 18.20 -2.78 -10.82
C LYS A 10 17.73 -1.47 -10.18
N ILE A 11 18.46 -0.37 -10.36
CA ILE A 11 18.11 0.95 -9.81
C ILE A 11 16.80 1.45 -10.45
N VAL A 12 16.65 1.30 -11.77
CA VAL A 12 15.42 1.71 -12.47
C VAL A 12 14.21 0.93 -11.95
N TRP A 13 14.32 -0.39 -11.78
CA TRP A 13 13.25 -1.23 -11.22
C TRP A 13 12.85 -0.83 -9.80
N MET A 14 13.83 -0.50 -8.95
CA MET A 14 13.57 -0.01 -7.59
C MET A 14 12.84 1.33 -7.61
N ARG A 15 13.27 2.27 -8.46
CA ARG A 15 12.63 3.58 -8.62
C ARG A 15 11.20 3.45 -9.13
N ALA A 16 10.98 2.59 -10.12
CA ALA A 16 9.64 2.33 -10.66
C ALA A 16 8.71 1.76 -9.57
N THR A 17 9.18 0.77 -8.82
CA THR A 17 8.40 0.16 -7.72
C THR A 17 8.04 1.19 -6.66
N ASN A 18 8.99 2.06 -6.26
CA ASN A 18 8.74 3.12 -5.29
C ASN A 18 7.75 4.17 -5.80
N LEU A 19 7.85 4.55 -7.08
CA LEU A 19 6.91 5.49 -7.70
C LEU A 19 5.50 4.91 -7.75
N LEU A 20 5.36 3.65 -8.16
CA LEU A 20 4.07 2.96 -8.20
C LEU A 20 3.45 2.84 -6.80
N LEU A 21 4.26 2.54 -5.77
CA LEU A 21 3.80 2.54 -4.38
C LEU A 21 3.31 3.91 -3.92
N TYR A 22 4.04 4.98 -4.25
CA TYR A 22 3.64 6.33 -3.92
C TYR A 22 2.31 6.72 -4.58
N LEU A 23 2.18 6.48 -5.89
CA LEU A 23 0.95 6.76 -6.62
C LEU A 23 -0.23 5.91 -6.13
N GLY A 24 0.02 4.62 -5.86
CA GLY A 24 -0.97 3.71 -5.28
C GLY A 24 -1.43 4.16 -3.90
N PHE A 25 -0.51 4.63 -3.05
CA PHE A 25 -0.85 5.22 -1.75
C PHE A 25 -1.72 6.48 -1.91
N CYS A 26 -1.35 7.40 -2.79
CA CYS A 26 -2.16 8.60 -3.06
C CYS A 26 -3.56 8.25 -3.56
N PHE A 27 -3.66 7.25 -4.45
CA PHE A 27 -4.94 6.76 -4.95
C PHE A 27 -5.80 6.16 -3.84
N LEU A 28 -5.24 5.27 -3.01
CA LEU A 28 -5.94 4.65 -1.89
C LEU A 28 -6.38 5.68 -0.85
N ALA A 29 -5.49 6.59 -0.47
CA ALA A 29 -5.82 7.67 0.46
C ALA A 29 -6.95 8.55 -0.12
N GLY A 30 -6.84 8.97 -1.38
CA GLY A 30 -7.84 9.80 -2.04
C GLY A 30 -9.20 9.12 -2.14
N THR A 31 -9.23 7.87 -2.59
CA THR A 31 -10.48 7.11 -2.73
C THR A 31 -11.09 6.72 -1.37
N GLY A 32 -10.27 6.42 -0.37
CA GLY A 32 -10.75 6.18 1.01
C GLY A 32 -11.41 7.43 1.61
N LEU A 33 -10.76 8.60 1.47
CA LEU A 33 -11.35 9.88 1.89
C LEU A 33 -12.64 10.19 1.11
N LEU A 34 -12.66 9.93 -0.19
CA LEU A 34 -13.84 10.12 -1.03
C LEU A 34 -15.02 9.23 -0.57
N LEU A 35 -14.77 7.95 -0.26
CA LEU A 35 -15.80 7.01 0.20
C LEU A 35 -16.37 7.34 1.59
N ILE A 36 -15.57 7.97 2.46
CA ILE A 36 -16.00 8.40 3.80
C ILE A 36 -16.75 9.73 3.73
N PHE A 37 -16.16 10.75 3.09
CA PHE A 37 -16.66 12.12 3.19
C PHE A 37 -17.64 12.49 2.08
N ARG A 38 -17.47 11.95 0.87
CA ARG A 38 -18.25 12.37 -0.30
C ARG A 38 -19.35 11.39 -0.69
N LEU A 39 -19.10 10.10 -0.52
CA LEU A 39 -20.05 9.03 -0.82
C LEU A 39 -20.38 8.22 0.45
N PRO A 40 -20.83 8.83 1.56
CA PRO A 40 -21.11 8.11 2.80
C PRO A 40 -22.19 7.03 2.61
N PRO A 41 -22.28 6.05 3.54
CA PRO A 41 -23.28 5.00 3.49
C PRO A 41 -24.67 5.66 3.44
N HIS A 42 -25.57 5.18 2.57
CA HIS A 42 -26.91 5.75 2.31
C HIS A 42 -26.95 7.05 1.50
N SER A 43 -25.87 7.44 0.82
CA SER A 43 -25.95 8.49 -0.20
C SER A 43 -26.83 8.02 -1.37
N ARG A 44 -28.03 8.60 -1.49
CA ARG A 44 -29.04 8.29 -2.52
C ARG A 44 -28.49 8.54 -3.93
N GLN A 45 -27.94 7.52 -4.57
CA GLN A 45 -27.41 7.54 -5.95
C GLN A 45 -26.36 8.64 -6.21
N ALA A 46 -25.65 9.11 -5.19
CA ALA A 46 -24.59 10.08 -5.41
C ALA A 46 -23.47 9.44 -6.25
N THR A 47 -23.02 10.16 -7.26
CA THR A 47 -21.94 9.73 -8.16
C THR A 47 -20.82 10.74 -8.17
N VAL A 48 -19.58 10.25 -8.25
CA VAL A 48 -18.39 11.08 -8.48
C VAL A 48 -17.70 10.54 -9.73
N PHE A 49 -17.47 11.41 -10.73
CA PHE A 49 -17.03 11.00 -12.07
C PHE A 49 -17.92 9.94 -12.74
N GLY A 50 -19.23 9.98 -12.45
CA GLY A 50 -20.20 9.01 -12.97
C GLY A 50 -20.17 7.65 -12.27
N LEU A 51 -19.25 7.44 -11.33
CA LEU A 51 -19.13 6.21 -10.57
C LEU A 51 -19.83 6.34 -9.20
N THR A 52 -20.52 5.28 -8.82
CA THR A 52 -21.21 5.12 -7.54
C THR A 52 -20.23 4.79 -6.41
N ARG A 53 -20.71 4.82 -5.16
CA ARG A 53 -19.94 4.35 -3.99
C ARG A 53 -19.41 2.93 -4.16
N HIS A 54 -20.20 2.04 -4.75
CA HIS A 54 -19.81 0.63 -4.89
C HIS A 54 -18.66 0.47 -5.87
N GLU A 55 -18.76 1.11 -7.04
CA GLU A 55 -17.71 1.06 -8.06
C GLU A 55 -16.40 1.71 -7.57
N TRP A 56 -16.47 2.84 -6.86
CA TRP A 56 -15.30 3.42 -6.19
C TRP A 56 -14.70 2.48 -5.13
N GLY A 57 -15.55 1.73 -4.43
CA GLY A 57 -15.15 0.68 -3.50
C GLY A 57 -14.37 -0.44 -4.20
N ASP A 58 -14.86 -0.92 -5.35
CA ASP A 58 -14.18 -1.95 -6.14
C ASP A 58 -12.82 -1.48 -6.63
N TRP A 59 -12.74 -0.27 -7.19
CA TRP A 59 -11.47 0.33 -7.62
C TRP A 59 -10.49 0.51 -6.46
N HIS A 60 -10.96 0.98 -5.31
CA HIS A 60 -10.15 1.10 -4.10
C HIS A 60 -9.61 -0.27 -3.66
N GLN A 61 -10.46 -1.30 -3.65
CA GLN A 61 -10.08 -2.65 -3.24
C GLN A 61 -9.06 -3.29 -4.20
N TRP A 62 -9.26 -3.20 -5.51
CA TRP A 62 -8.29 -3.70 -6.49
C TRP A 62 -6.94 -2.96 -6.42
N ALA A 63 -6.97 -1.64 -6.22
CA ALA A 63 -5.76 -0.87 -5.98
C ALA A 63 -5.04 -1.33 -4.70
N ALA A 64 -5.78 -1.70 -3.65
CA ALA A 64 -5.20 -2.20 -2.41
C ALA A 64 -4.45 -3.53 -2.63
N TYR A 65 -5.01 -4.46 -3.41
CA TYR A 65 -4.33 -5.70 -3.77
C TYR A 65 -3.06 -5.44 -4.59
N LEU A 66 -3.11 -4.52 -5.56
CA LEU A 66 -1.93 -4.14 -6.34
C LEU A 66 -0.84 -3.54 -5.45
N VAL A 67 -1.19 -2.60 -4.56
CA VAL A 67 -0.25 -1.98 -3.62
C VAL A 67 0.34 -3.04 -2.68
N MET A 68 -0.45 -3.99 -2.20
CA MET A 68 0.04 -5.09 -1.36
C MET A 68 1.11 -5.92 -2.09
N ALA A 69 0.85 -6.29 -3.35
CA ALA A 69 1.83 -7.01 -4.16
C ALA A 69 3.11 -6.18 -4.40
N LEU A 70 2.97 -4.88 -4.65
CA LEU A 70 4.11 -3.96 -4.83
C LEU A 70 4.92 -3.80 -3.53
N ILE A 71 4.29 -3.83 -2.36
CA ILE A 71 4.99 -3.80 -1.06
C ILE A 71 5.88 -5.04 -0.92
N VAL A 72 5.33 -6.23 -1.24
CA VAL A 72 6.13 -7.47 -1.22
C VAL A 72 7.32 -7.36 -2.16
N LEU A 73 7.10 -6.89 -3.40
CA LEU A 73 8.17 -6.67 -4.37
C LEU A 73 9.22 -5.68 -3.84
N HIS A 74 8.79 -4.55 -3.26
CA HIS A 74 9.67 -3.55 -2.67
C HIS A 74 10.54 -4.13 -1.55
N LEU A 75 9.95 -4.94 -0.66
CA LEU A 75 10.69 -5.61 0.41
C LEU A 75 11.71 -6.62 -0.15
N VAL A 76 11.34 -7.40 -1.17
CA VAL A 76 12.26 -8.34 -1.84
C VAL A 76 13.42 -7.60 -2.50
N GLN A 77 13.16 -6.47 -3.19
CA GLN A 77 14.19 -5.62 -3.78
C GLN A 77 15.14 -5.05 -2.72
N ASN A 78 14.61 -4.72 -1.53
CA ASN A 78 15.35 -4.13 -0.41
C ASN A 78 15.77 -5.15 0.67
N ARG A 79 15.81 -6.44 0.35
CA ARG A 79 16.09 -7.52 1.33
C ARG A 79 17.38 -7.35 2.14
N ALA A 80 18.44 -6.79 1.55
CA ALA A 80 19.71 -6.58 2.25
C ALA A 80 19.60 -5.49 3.33
N TRP A 81 18.77 -4.47 3.08
CA TRP A 81 18.41 -3.50 4.11
C TRP A 81 17.52 -4.17 5.16
N LEU A 82 16.52 -4.95 4.74
CA LEU A 82 15.61 -5.66 5.65
C LEU A 82 16.37 -6.56 6.63
N GLN A 83 17.36 -7.34 6.16
CA GLN A 83 18.22 -8.18 6.98
C GLN A 83 19.01 -7.37 8.02
N LYS A 84 19.56 -6.22 7.61
CA LYS A 84 20.31 -5.33 8.53
C LYS A 84 19.42 -4.75 9.61
N VAL A 85 18.20 -4.33 9.25
CA VAL A 85 17.26 -3.79 10.22
C VAL A 85 16.75 -4.93 11.13
N ALA A 86 16.56 -6.16 10.61
CA ALA A 86 16.13 -7.33 11.38
C ALA A 86 17.21 -7.81 12.38
N ALA A 87 18.49 -7.67 12.03
CA ALA A 87 19.61 -7.99 12.90
C ALA A 87 19.82 -6.99 14.05
N GLN A 88 19.06 -5.88 14.10
CA GLN A 88 19.18 -4.91 15.20
C GLN A 88 18.52 -5.43 16.49
N LYS A 89 19.20 -5.26 17.63
CA LYS A 89 18.75 -5.73 18.95
C LYS A 89 17.42 -5.13 19.44
N HIS A 90 16.91 -4.08 18.80
CA HIS A 90 15.62 -3.47 19.12
C HIS A 90 14.45 -4.15 18.40
N ALA A 91 14.28 -5.46 18.65
CA ALA A 91 13.19 -6.28 18.11
C ALA A 91 11.80 -5.68 18.37
N TRP A 92 11.65 -4.92 19.46
CA TRP A 92 10.43 -4.16 19.79
C TRP A 92 9.92 -3.26 18.66
N ARG A 93 10.80 -2.64 17.85
CA ARG A 93 10.37 -1.75 16.74
C ARG A 93 9.64 -2.51 15.64
N TRP A 94 10.05 -3.76 15.39
CA TRP A 94 9.40 -4.63 14.42
C TRP A 94 8.12 -5.24 14.98
N VAL A 95 8.13 -5.66 16.25
CA VAL A 95 6.95 -6.16 16.94
C VAL A 95 5.88 -5.08 17.04
N ALA A 96 6.26 -3.83 17.30
CA ALA A 96 5.34 -2.69 17.28
C ALA A 96 4.75 -2.47 15.88
N GLY A 97 5.59 -2.46 14.83
CA GLY A 97 5.10 -2.28 13.45
C GLY A 97 4.17 -3.40 12.99
N LEU A 98 4.54 -4.67 13.23
CA LEU A 98 3.71 -5.83 12.90
C LEU A 98 2.46 -5.89 13.77
N GLY A 99 2.58 -5.57 15.06
CA GLY A 99 1.48 -5.55 16.01
C GLY A 99 0.43 -4.49 15.68
N VAL A 100 0.86 -3.29 15.23
CA VAL A 100 -0.06 -2.27 14.71
C VAL A 100 -0.76 -2.76 13.45
N GLY A 101 -0.03 -3.41 12.53
CA GLY A 101 -0.63 -3.98 11.32
C GLY A 101 -1.67 -5.07 11.61
N LEU A 102 -1.34 -6.02 12.49
CA LEU A 102 -2.25 -7.07 12.95
C LEU A 102 -3.45 -6.50 13.71
N GLY A 103 -3.22 -5.50 14.56
CA GLY A 103 -4.27 -4.80 15.30
C GLY A 103 -5.24 -4.07 14.40
N LEU A 104 -4.78 -3.45 13.31
CA LEU A 104 -5.67 -2.83 12.32
C LEU A 104 -6.49 -3.88 11.56
N VAL A 105 -5.87 -4.99 11.13
CA VAL A 105 -6.57 -6.07 10.41
C VAL A 105 -7.61 -6.77 11.29
N ALA A 106 -7.27 -7.07 12.54
CA ALA A 106 -8.17 -7.74 13.48
C ALA A 106 -9.19 -6.77 14.12
N GLY A 107 -8.85 -5.50 14.28
CA GLY A 107 -9.68 -4.50 14.95
C GLY A 107 -10.74 -3.87 14.05
N ILE A 108 -10.46 -3.64 12.76
CA ILE A 108 -11.42 -3.02 11.83
C ILE A 108 -12.73 -3.82 11.70
N PRO A 109 -12.75 -5.16 11.64
CA PRO A 109 -13.98 -5.95 11.62
C PRO A 109 -14.80 -5.93 12.92
N LEU A 110 -14.20 -5.48 14.04
CA LEU A 110 -14.83 -5.43 15.36
C LEU A 110 -15.34 -4.04 15.74
N LEU A 111 -15.09 -3.03 14.89
CA LEU A 111 -15.63 -1.69 15.08
C LEU A 111 -17.09 -1.67 14.59
N PRO A 112 -18.04 -1.14 15.40
CA PRO A 112 -19.46 -1.14 15.08
C PRO A 112 -19.82 -0.28 13.87
#